data_AF-A0A382X316-F1
#
_entry.id   AF-A0A382X316-F1
#
_cell.length_a   1.000
_cell.length_b   1.000
_cell.length_c   1.000
_cell.angle_alpha   90.00
_cell.angle_beta   90.00
_cell.angle_gamma   90.00
#
_symmetry.space_group_name_H-M   'P 1'
#
loop_
_entity.id
_entity.type
_entity.pdbx_description
1 polymer ?
#
loop_
_entity_poly.entity_id
_entity_poly.type
_entity_poly.pdbx_seq_one_letter_code
_entity_poly.pdbx_strand_id
1 'polypeptide(L)' 'MHLEATNRTPEVSISESALEMKGECYPEDITAFSEPILESLEEKLEPCDSYSVSLELRYFNSSSAKFFFD' A
#
# COMPACT_ATOMS: atom_id res chain seq x y z
N MET A 1 5.82 -8.66 -2.90
CA MET A 1 6.38 -7.87 -1.79
C MET A 1 5.57 -8.14 -0.54
N HIS A 2 6.19 -8.15 0.65
CA HIS A 2 5.48 -8.30 1.93
C HIS A 2 6.09 -7.36 2.99
N LEU A 3 5.25 -6.56 3.64
CA LEU A 3 5.61 -5.69 4.78
C LEU A 3 4.71 -6.04 5.97
N GLU A 4 5.33 -6.28 7.13
CA GLU A 4 4.62 -6.50 8.38
C GLU A 4 3.95 -5.20 8.88
N ALA A 5 2.77 -5.34 9.49
CA ALA A 5 2.12 -4.22 10.15
C ALA A 5 2.97 -3.68 11.31
N THR A 6 2.88 -2.38 11.53
CA THR A 6 3.32 -1.75 12.78
C THR A 6 2.13 -1.07 13.47
N ASN A 7 2.39 -0.34 14.55
CA ASN A 7 1.34 0.47 15.16
C ASN A 7 0.85 1.61 14.25
N ARG A 8 1.62 1.99 13.22
CA ARG A 8 1.36 3.16 12.35
C ARG A 8 1.34 2.88 10.86
N THR A 9 1.76 1.69 10.44
CA THR A 9 1.78 1.26 9.05
C THR A 9 1.00 -0.04 8.91
N PRO A 10 0.23 -0.22 7.84
CA PRO A 10 -0.54 -1.43 7.65
C PRO A 10 0.41 -2.57 7.27
N GLU A 11 -0.06 -3.80 7.44
CA GLU A 11 0.48 -4.93 6.69
C GLU A 11 0.22 -4.68 5.21
N VAL A 12 1.21 -4.98 4.36
CA VAL A 12 1.11 -4.82 2.91
C VAL A 12 1.58 -6.09 2.23
N SER A 13 0.71 -6.69 1.43
CA SER A 13 1.02 -7.85 0.59
C SER A 13 0.75 -7.51 -0.87
N ILE A 14 1.75 -7.67 -1.72
CA ILE A 14 1.67 -7.41 -3.17
C ILE A 14 2.07 -8.68 -3.89
N SER A 15 1.18 -9.14 -4.75
CA SER A 15 1.34 -10.29 -5.65
C SER A 15 1.17 -9.88 -7.11
N GLU A 16 1.27 -10.84 -8.03
CA GLU A 16 1.09 -10.61 -9.47
C GLU A 16 -0.32 -10.13 -9.84
N SER A 17 -1.31 -10.34 -8.98
CA SER A 17 -2.72 -10.03 -9.29
C SER A 17 -3.47 -9.31 -8.17
N ALA A 18 -2.84 -9.05 -7.03
CA ALA A 18 -3.50 -8.41 -5.91
C ALA A 18 -2.57 -7.62 -4.97
N LEU A 19 -3.09 -6.49 -4.48
CA LEU A 19 -2.61 -5.71 -3.34
C LEU A 19 -3.59 -5.88 -2.18
N GLU A 20 -3.07 -6.20 -1.01
CA GLU A 20 -3.82 -6.22 0.25
C GLU A 20 -3.13 -5.32 1.27
N MET A 21 -3.90 -4.42 1.90
CA MET A 21 -3.41 -3.55 2.97
C MET A 21 -4.33 -3.63 4.18
N LYS A 22 -3.76 -3.91 5.36
CA LYS A 22 -4.56 -4.09 6.59
C LYS A 22 -3.95 -3.38 7.80
N GLY A 23 -4.77 -2.59 8.50
CA GLY A 23 -4.39 -1.99 9.79
C GLY A 23 -4.45 -0.46 9.80
N GLU A 24 -3.40 0.16 10.30
CA GLU A 24 -3.30 1.61 10.50
C GLU A 24 -2.38 2.25 9.47
N CYS A 25 -2.70 3.40 8.88
CA CYS A 25 -1.83 4.07 7.91
C CYS A 25 -1.61 5.55 8.25
N TYR A 26 -0.67 5.81 9.15
CA TYR A 26 -0.23 7.15 9.54
C TYR A 26 1.27 7.16 9.87
N PRO A 27 2.14 6.76 8.91
CA PRO A 27 3.59 6.78 9.09
C PRO A 27 4.09 8.19 9.41
N GLU A 28 5.27 8.28 10.04
CA GLU A 28 5.95 9.56 10.26
C GLU A 28 6.46 10.15 8.94
N ASP A 29 6.97 9.27 8.06
CA ASP A 29 7.40 9.61 6.71
C ASP A 29 6.58 8.81 5.70
N ILE A 30 5.63 9.49 5.04
CA ILE A 30 4.76 8.83 4.04
C ILE A 30 5.55 8.44 2.80
N THR A 31 6.51 9.26 2.38
CA THR A 31 7.27 9.05 1.15
C THR A 31 8.09 7.78 1.26
N ALA A 32 8.83 7.64 2.37
CA ALA A 32 9.63 6.44 2.64
C ALA A 32 8.77 5.16 2.74
N PHE A 33 7.50 5.29 3.15
CA PHE A 33 6.57 4.16 3.19
C PHE A 33 5.97 3.84 1.82
N SER A 34 5.58 4.85 1.03
CA SER A 34 4.84 4.67 -0.22
C SER A 34 5.73 4.35 -1.41
N GLU A 35 6.94 4.92 -1.51
CA GLU A 35 7.85 4.72 -2.65
C GLU A 35 8.04 3.24 -3.01
N PRO A 36 8.47 2.34 -2.09
CA PRO A 36 8.68 0.93 -2.44
C PRO A 36 7.37 0.20 -2.82
N ILE A 37 6.22 0.68 -2.33
CA ILE A 37 4.91 0.11 -2.68
C ILE A 37 4.53 0.50 -4.11
N LEU A 38 4.67 1.78 -4.47
CA LEU A 38 4.39 2.28 -5.81
C LEU A 38 5.28 1.63 -6.85
N GLU A 39 6.60 1.55 -6.59
CA GLU A 39 7.55 0.85 -7.46
C GLU A 39 7.16 -0.62 -7.69
N SER A 40 6.75 -1.32 -6.63
CA SER A 40 6.30 -2.70 -6.75
C SER A 40 4.97 -2.82 -7.48
N LEU A 41 4.08 -1.82 -7.43
CA LEU A 41 2.82 -1.85 -8.19
C LEU A 41 3.05 -1.55 -9.67
N GLU A 42 3.93 -0.61 -10.01
CA GLU A 42 4.29 -0.33 -11.41
C GLU A 42 4.77 -1.60 -12.14
N GLU A 43 5.66 -2.39 -11.52
CA GLU A 43 6.13 -3.66 -12.09
C GLU A 43 5.01 -4.68 -12.29
N LYS A 44 4.02 -4.73 -11.38
CA LYS A 44 2.97 -5.77 -11.37
C LYS A 44 1.76 -5.40 -12.22
N LEU A 45 1.52 -4.12 -12.45
CA LEU A 45 0.37 -3.63 -13.22
C LEU A 45 0.61 -3.70 -14.73
N GLU A 46 1.83 -3.47 -15.22
CA GLU A 46 2.14 -3.53 -16.66
C GLU A 46 1.69 -4.84 -17.35
N PRO A 47 1.89 -6.04 -16.77
CA PRO A 47 1.47 -7.30 -17.40
C PRO A 47 0.02 -7.72 -17.08
N CYS A 48 -0.75 -6.93 -16.33
CA CYS A 48 -1.98 -7.41 -15.69
C CYS A 48 -3.27 -6.80 -16.26
N ASP A 49 -4.15 -7.63 -16.83
CA ASP A 49 -5.45 -7.19 -17.36
C ASP A 49 -6.42 -6.75 -16.25
N SER A 50 -6.29 -7.34 -15.06
CA SER A 50 -7.15 -7.07 -13.90
C SER A 50 -6.37 -7.28 -12.62
N TYR A 51 -6.32 -6.23 -11.79
CA TYR A 51 -5.61 -6.25 -10.52
C TYR A 51 -6.57 -5.99 -9.36
N SER A 52 -6.52 -6.84 -8.34
CA SER A 52 -7.41 -6.72 -7.16
C SER A 52 -6.76 -5.84 -6.09
N VAL A 53 -7.53 -4.92 -5.53
CA VAL A 53 -7.05 -4.07 -4.43
C VAL A 53 -8.00 -4.22 -3.25
N SER A 54 -7.46 -4.65 -2.10
CA SER A 54 -8.19 -4.80 -0.85
C SER A 54 -7.59 -3.89 0.22
N LEU A 55 -8.38 -2.95 0.73
CA LEU A 55 -7.98 -2.00 1.77
C LEU A 55 -8.85 -2.19 3.01
N GLU A 56 -8.25 -2.73 4.07
CA GLU A 56 -8.86 -2.87 5.39
C GLU A 56 -8.14 -1.92 6.37
N LEU A 57 -8.31 -0.62 6.16
CA LEU A 57 -7.67 0.42 6.96
C LEU A 57 -8.61 0.96 8.03
N ARG A 58 -8.16 0.97 9.28
CA ARG A 58 -8.93 1.47 10.43
C ARG A 58 -8.83 2.99 10.57
N TYR A 59 -7.65 3.54 10.30
CA TYR A 59 -7.41 4.97 10.23
C TYR A 59 -6.29 5.26 9.24
N PHE A 60 -6.43 6.36 8.50
CA PHE A 60 -5.36 6.94 7.73
C PHE A 60 -5.40 8.47 7.85
N ASN A 61 -4.23 9.10 7.87
CA ASN A 61 -4.13 10.55 7.95
C ASN A 61 -4.13 11.20 6.55
N SER A 62 -4.13 12.53 6.49
CA SER A 62 -4.17 13.28 5.23
C SER A 62 -2.97 13.02 4.30
N SER A 63 -1.78 12.76 4.86
CA SER A 63 -0.61 12.42 4.04
C SER A 63 -0.77 11.06 3.37
N SER A 64 -1.30 10.07 4.10
CA SER A 64 -1.59 8.74 3.56
C SER A 64 -2.73 8.77 2.55
N ALA A 65 -3.71 9.66 2.73
CA ALA A 65 -4.78 9.89 1.75
C ALA A 65 -4.23 10.34 0.39
N LYS A 66 -3.15 11.14 0.38
CA LYS A 66 -2.47 11.54 -0.85
C LYS A 66 -1.84 10.33 -1.54
N PHE A 67 -1.15 9.47 -0.80
CA PHE A 67 -0.59 8.23 -1.33
C PHE A 67 -1.66 7.33 -1.98
N PHE A 68 -2.84 7.20 -1.39
CA PHE A 68 -3.92 6.41 -2.01
C PHE A 68 -4.57 7.07 -3.24
N PHE A 69 -4.34 8.37 -3.43
CA PHE A 69 -4.86 9.11 -4.57
C PHE A 69 -3.90 9.12 -5.75
N ASP A 70 -2.60 9.21 -5.47
CA ASP A 70 -1.51 9.15 -6.44
C ASP A 70 -1.45 7.78 -7.12
#